data_AF-A0A8H6T9P1-F1
#
_entry.id   AF-A0A8H6T9P1-F1
#
_cell.length_a   1.000
_cell.length_b   1.000
_cell.length_c   1.000
_cell.angle_alpha   90.00
_cell.angle_beta   90.00
_cell.angle_gamma   90.00
#
_symmetry.space_group_name_H-M   'P 1'
#
loop_
_entity.id
_entity.type
_entity.pdbx_description
1 polymer ?
#
loop_
_entity_poly.entity_id
_entity_poly.type
_entity_poly.pdbx_seq_one_letter_code
_entity_poly.pdbx_strand_id
1 'polypeptide(L)'
;MSPRLLLAVSILGSLVVAQQVEWGQCGGQNWTGPTTCVAGTLCVAQNPFYSQCIPSANAPPPTKSVTTTASRTSPTTSASRTTTTSPATNPTGVTGLTIRLLPLGDSIAWGFVSTDGNGYRNTLHNLLAPGNTVDFIGSFKSGTMSDNDNEGHIGAIIDQIAAAATSPLALPARPNIVLLMAGTNDILNNITLSTAPTRLSALIDNIFRTCPDAAVLVATLTPLTSSTALQTAVNTYNAAITAMVGSRAAAGQHVVKDRTTFGSSNRAKRFG
;
A
#
# COMPACT_ATOMS: atom_id res chain seq x y z
N MET A 1 42.48 39.31 47.45
CA MET A 1 41.77 38.06 47.78
C MET A 1 40.28 38.27 47.51
N SER A 2 39.73 37.55 46.52
CA SER A 2 38.30 37.19 46.34
C SER A 2 38.17 36.46 45.00
N PRO A 3 37.89 35.15 44.94
CA PRO A 3 37.69 34.45 43.68
C PRO A 3 36.24 34.62 43.22
N ARG A 4 36.05 34.98 41.95
CA ARG A 4 34.73 34.99 41.29
C ARG A 4 34.38 33.55 40.89
N LEU A 5 33.37 33.00 41.56
CA LEU A 5 32.82 31.67 41.30
C LEU A 5 31.90 31.74 40.06
N LEU A 6 32.33 31.13 38.95
CA LEU A 6 31.50 30.89 37.77
C LEU A 6 30.68 29.61 38.01
N LEU A 7 29.36 29.74 38.21
CA LEU A 7 28.43 28.60 38.17
C LEU A 7 28.10 28.28 36.70
N ALA A 8 28.64 27.19 36.19
CA ALA A 8 28.15 26.56 34.96
C ALA A 8 26.92 25.71 35.31
N VAL A 9 25.74 26.14 34.89
CA VAL A 9 24.50 25.34 35.00
C VAL A 9 24.45 24.40 33.80
N SER A 10 24.85 23.14 33.99
CA SER A 10 24.66 22.09 33.01
C SER A 10 23.21 21.61 33.06
N ILE A 11 22.40 22.01 32.07
CA ILE A 11 21.06 21.47 31.87
C ILE A 11 21.23 20.07 31.28
N LEU A 12 21.10 19.04 32.12
CA LEU A 12 20.84 17.67 31.67
C LEU A 12 19.41 17.63 31.14
N GLY A 13 19.25 17.81 29.83
CA GLY A 13 17.98 17.55 29.15
C GLY A 13 17.67 16.06 29.24
N SER A 14 16.65 15.70 30.02
CA SER A 14 16.13 14.34 30.08
C SER A 14 15.69 13.91 28.68
N LEU A 15 16.39 12.94 28.09
CA LEU A 15 15.89 12.19 26.94
C LEU A 15 14.72 11.33 27.43
N VAL A 16 13.52 11.89 27.43
CA VAL A 16 12.29 11.10 27.57
C VAL A 16 12.19 10.25 26.30
N VAL A 17 12.61 8.99 26.37
CA VAL A 17 12.31 8.00 25.34
C VAL A 17 10.82 7.68 25.48
N ALA A 18 9.97 8.44 24.79
CA ALA A 18 8.53 8.24 24.83
C ALA A 18 8.20 6.83 24.34
N GLN A 19 7.49 6.01 25.11
CA GLN A 19 7.06 4.70 24.62
C GLN A 19 6.08 4.87 23.44
N GLN A 20 6.23 4.05 22.41
CA GLN A 20 5.30 3.96 21.29
C GLN A 20 4.02 3.28 21.73
N VAL A 21 2.88 3.88 21.37
CA VAL A 21 1.56 3.31 21.59
C VAL A 21 1.43 1.96 20.89
N GLU A 22 0.52 1.13 21.39
CA GLU A 22 0.11 -0.09 20.68
C GLU A 22 -0.29 0.27 19.23
N TRP A 23 0.21 -0.50 18.27
CA TRP A 23 0.12 -0.26 16.82
C TRP A 23 0.95 0.92 16.26
N GLY A 24 1.73 1.62 17.08
CA GLY A 24 2.68 2.64 16.63
C GLY A 24 3.90 2.06 15.90
N GLN A 25 4.51 2.85 15.01
CA GLN A 25 5.80 2.49 14.40
C GLN A 25 6.89 2.56 15.46
N CYS A 26 7.64 1.48 15.63
CA CYS A 26 8.70 1.35 16.62
C CYS A 26 10.06 1.02 16.01
N GLY A 27 10.16 1.02 14.68
CA GLY A 27 11.40 0.68 13.99
C GLY A 27 11.25 0.70 12.48
N GLY A 28 12.33 0.35 11.79
CA GLY A 28 12.44 0.38 10.35
C GLY A 28 13.57 1.30 9.87
N GLN A 29 14.03 1.07 8.65
CA GLN A 29 15.07 1.87 8.01
C GLN A 29 14.63 3.35 7.93
N ASN A 30 15.49 4.24 8.44
CA ASN A 30 15.28 5.69 8.58
C ASN A 30 14.22 6.12 9.63
N TRP A 31 13.74 5.22 10.49
CA TRP A 31 12.92 5.60 11.64
C TRP A 31 13.76 6.30 12.71
N THR A 32 13.41 7.55 13.04
CA THR A 32 14.08 8.34 14.10
C THR A 32 13.19 8.54 15.32
N GLY A 33 12.00 7.94 15.33
CA GLY A 33 11.08 8.00 16.44
C GLY A 33 11.37 6.95 17.51
N PRO A 34 10.49 6.82 18.52
CA PRO A 34 10.76 5.91 19.62
C PRO A 34 10.68 4.44 19.21
N THR A 35 11.51 3.61 19.85
CA THR A 35 11.67 2.18 19.50
C THR A 35 11.15 1.23 20.57
N THR A 36 10.83 1.76 21.75
CA THR A 36 10.26 1.00 22.86
C THR A 36 8.75 1.09 22.80
N CYS A 37 8.06 -0.05 22.80
CA CYS A 37 6.61 -0.10 22.83
C CYS A 37 6.04 -0.02 24.26
N VAL A 38 4.79 0.43 24.39
CA VAL A 38 4.05 0.36 25.66
C VAL A 38 3.95 -1.07 26.18
N ALA A 39 3.79 -1.20 27.50
CA ALA A 39 3.70 -2.51 28.17
C ALA A 39 2.63 -3.41 27.52
N GLY A 40 2.97 -4.70 27.36
CA GLY A 40 2.10 -5.70 26.71
C GLY A 40 2.33 -5.88 25.21
N THR A 41 3.17 -5.04 24.59
CA THR A 41 3.45 -5.08 23.15
C THR A 41 4.95 -5.18 22.87
N LEU A 42 5.31 -5.78 21.73
CA LEU A 42 6.69 -5.92 21.27
C LEU A 42 6.85 -5.21 19.93
N CYS A 43 8.01 -4.59 19.73
CA CYS A 43 8.35 -4.05 18.42
C CYS A 43 8.68 -5.18 17.45
N VAL A 44 7.76 -5.46 16.52
CA VAL A 44 7.92 -6.54 15.55
C VAL A 44 8.11 -5.95 14.15
N ALA A 45 9.21 -6.35 13.50
CA ALA A 45 9.50 -5.95 12.13
C ALA A 45 8.46 -6.54 11.17
N GLN A 46 7.79 -5.68 10.39
CA GLN A 46 6.83 -6.08 9.36
C GLN A 46 7.51 -6.07 7.98
N ASN A 47 8.37 -5.08 7.74
CA ASN A 47 9.25 -5.00 6.58
C ASN A 47 10.52 -4.20 6.94
N PRO A 48 11.53 -4.09 6.05
CA PRO A 48 12.79 -3.39 6.37
C PRO A 48 12.62 -1.92 6.78
N PHE A 49 11.53 -1.27 6.37
CA PHE A 49 11.26 0.15 6.60
C PHE A 49 10.25 0.40 7.73
N TYR A 50 9.59 -0.64 8.25
CA TYR A 50 8.50 -0.51 9.21
C TYR A 50 8.48 -1.67 10.21
N SER A 51 8.63 -1.35 11.49
CA SER A 51 8.37 -2.24 12.62
C SER A 51 7.25 -1.65 13.47
N GLN A 52 6.36 -2.49 14.00
CA GLN A 52 5.16 -2.04 14.70
C GLN A 52 5.07 -2.65 16.10
N CYS A 53 4.57 -1.88 17.06
CA CYS A 53 4.22 -2.37 18.38
C CYS A 53 2.99 -3.26 18.31
N ILE A 54 3.16 -4.57 18.41
CA ILE A 54 2.04 -5.53 18.36
C ILE A 54 1.95 -6.33 19.67
N PRO A 55 0.74 -6.75 20.10
CA PRO A 55 0.58 -7.62 21.26
C PRO A 55 1.42 -8.90 21.12
N SER A 56 2.16 -9.28 22.17
CA SER A 56 3.13 -10.40 22.10
C SER A 56 2.50 -11.76 21.76
N ALA A 57 1.17 -11.91 21.89
CA ALA A 57 0.44 -13.10 21.48
C ALA A 57 0.33 -13.26 19.94
N ASN A 58 0.63 -12.21 19.17
CA ASN A 58 0.45 -12.16 17.71
C ASN A 58 1.78 -12.09 16.95
N ALA A 59 2.92 -12.31 17.62
CA ALA A 59 4.24 -12.26 16.98
C ALA A 59 4.47 -13.49 16.07
N PRO A 60 4.93 -13.32 14.81
CA PRO A 60 5.34 -14.44 13.96
C PRO A 60 6.56 -15.18 14.55
N PRO A 61 6.67 -16.50 14.36
CA PRO A 61 7.88 -17.24 14.74
C PRO A 61 9.08 -16.80 13.87
N PRO A 62 10.32 -16.80 14.43
CA PRO A 62 11.50 -16.33 13.72
C PRO A 62 11.94 -17.32 12.62
N THR A 63 11.90 -16.92 11.35
CA THR A 63 12.45 -17.68 10.22
C THR A 63 13.81 -17.15 9.80
N LYS A 64 14.81 -18.05 9.84
CA LYS A 64 16.19 -17.81 9.41
C LYS A 64 16.27 -17.63 7.90
N SER A 65 16.90 -16.56 7.45
CA SER A 65 17.16 -16.26 6.04
C SER A 65 18.12 -17.29 5.42
N VAL A 66 17.73 -17.92 4.31
CA VAL A 66 18.64 -18.70 3.46
C VAL A 66 18.78 -17.98 2.13
N THR A 67 20.02 -17.55 1.86
CA THR A 67 20.47 -16.98 0.58
C THR A 67 20.74 -18.11 -0.39
N THR A 68 20.11 -18.09 -1.57
CA THR A 68 20.54 -18.89 -2.72
C THR A 68 20.58 -18.07 -4.00
N THR A 69 21.78 -17.99 -4.54
CA THR A 69 22.21 -17.47 -5.83
C THR A 69 21.58 -18.24 -6.99
N ALA A 70 21.14 -17.54 -8.04
CA ALA A 70 20.82 -18.17 -9.32
C ALA A 70 21.33 -17.31 -10.50
N SER A 71 22.19 -17.92 -11.32
CA SER A 71 22.57 -17.47 -12.65
C SER A 71 21.79 -18.27 -13.69
N ARG A 72 21.34 -17.62 -14.79
CA ARG A 72 21.53 -18.04 -16.20
C ARG A 72 20.45 -17.47 -17.15
N THR A 73 20.95 -17.13 -18.33
CA THR A 73 20.38 -16.63 -19.59
C THR A 73 19.21 -17.40 -20.19
N SER A 74 18.35 -16.66 -20.93
CA SER A 74 17.43 -17.16 -21.96
C SER A 74 17.42 -16.24 -23.19
N PRO A 75 17.21 -16.76 -24.42
CA PRO A 75 17.17 -15.99 -25.67
C PRO A 75 15.77 -15.46 -26.00
N THR A 76 15.76 -14.37 -26.76
CA THR A 76 14.59 -13.59 -27.22
C THR A 76 14.03 -14.16 -28.53
N THR A 77 12.71 -14.41 -28.58
CA THR A 77 11.96 -14.45 -29.84
C THR A 77 10.67 -13.66 -29.69
N SER A 78 10.59 -12.58 -30.47
CA SER A 78 9.51 -11.61 -30.53
C SER A 78 8.46 -12.08 -31.54
N ALA A 79 7.20 -12.18 -31.13
CA ALA A 79 6.07 -12.37 -32.03
C ALA A 79 5.07 -11.23 -31.82
N SER A 80 5.01 -10.34 -32.80
CA SER A 80 4.05 -9.24 -32.91
C SER A 80 2.65 -9.80 -33.16
N ARG A 81 1.65 -9.37 -32.38
CA ARG A 81 0.24 -9.67 -32.63
C ARG A 81 -0.60 -8.40 -32.63
N THR A 82 -1.29 -8.22 -33.75
CA THR A 82 -2.16 -7.11 -34.12
C THR A 82 -3.32 -6.92 -33.14
N THR A 83 -3.48 -5.71 -32.62
CA THR A 83 -4.61 -5.28 -31.79
C THR A 83 -5.80 -4.89 -32.67
N THR A 84 -6.86 -5.68 -32.64
CA THR A 84 -8.19 -5.29 -33.13
C THR A 84 -8.93 -4.55 -32.02
N THR A 85 -9.11 -3.25 -32.19
CA THR A 85 -10.00 -2.39 -31.37
C THR A 85 -11.46 -2.80 -31.60
N SER A 86 -12.07 -3.43 -30.60
CA SER A 86 -13.54 -3.58 -30.51
C SER A 86 -14.14 -2.44 -29.67
N PRO A 87 -15.33 -1.92 -30.01
CA PRO A 87 -15.97 -0.83 -29.28
C PRO A 87 -16.40 -1.27 -27.87
N ALA A 88 -16.19 -0.38 -26.90
CA ALA A 88 -16.59 -0.55 -25.51
C ALA A 88 -18.12 -0.69 -25.38
N THR A 89 -18.57 -1.93 -25.21
CA THR A 89 -19.89 -2.25 -24.65
C THR A 89 -19.66 -2.61 -23.19
N ASN A 90 -20.41 -2.02 -22.25
CA ASN A 90 -20.35 -2.37 -20.82
C ASN A 90 -20.50 -3.89 -20.68
N PRO A 91 -19.47 -4.64 -20.24
CA PRO A 91 -19.62 -6.07 -20.11
C PRO A 91 -20.17 -6.36 -18.72
N THR A 92 -21.48 -6.55 -18.63
CA THR A 92 -22.04 -7.37 -17.55
C THR A 92 -21.67 -8.82 -17.87
N GLY A 93 -20.75 -9.39 -17.07
CA GLY A 93 -20.49 -10.83 -17.05
C GLY A 93 -19.46 -11.34 -18.05
N VAL A 94 -18.24 -10.78 -18.07
CA VAL A 94 -17.12 -11.50 -18.71
C VAL A 94 -16.79 -12.72 -17.84
N THR A 95 -16.86 -13.91 -18.45
CA THR A 95 -16.53 -15.19 -17.83
C THR A 95 -15.39 -15.85 -18.60
N GLY A 96 -14.72 -16.83 -18.00
CA GLY A 96 -13.57 -17.52 -18.54
C GLY A 96 -12.24 -16.76 -18.40
N LEU A 97 -12.21 -15.67 -17.63
CA LEU A 97 -10.97 -14.93 -17.38
C LEU A 97 -10.11 -15.63 -16.34
N THR A 98 -8.79 -15.56 -16.52
CA THR A 98 -7.82 -15.76 -15.45
C THR A 98 -7.39 -14.38 -14.95
N ILE A 99 -7.76 -14.05 -13.73
CA ILE A 99 -7.53 -12.76 -13.10
C ILE A 99 -6.40 -12.94 -12.08
N ARG A 100 -5.22 -12.40 -12.37
CA ARG A 100 -4.12 -12.30 -11.42
C ARG A 100 -4.09 -10.87 -10.88
N LEU A 101 -4.58 -10.71 -9.66
CA LEU A 101 -4.91 -9.44 -9.07
C LEU A 101 -3.91 -9.09 -7.98
N LEU A 102 -3.24 -7.95 -8.10
CA LEU A 102 -2.33 -7.41 -7.09
C LEU A 102 -3.02 -6.29 -6.31
N PRO A 103 -3.41 -6.49 -5.03
CA PRO A 103 -3.79 -5.41 -4.13
C PRO A 103 -2.54 -4.70 -3.64
N LEU A 104 -2.20 -3.56 -4.25
CA LEU A 104 -1.01 -2.78 -3.95
C LEU A 104 -1.39 -1.51 -3.18
N GLY A 105 -0.92 -1.38 -1.94
CA GLY A 105 -1.24 -0.19 -1.18
C GLY A 105 -0.74 -0.19 0.25
N ASP A 106 -1.43 0.59 1.09
CA ASP A 106 -1.14 0.69 2.51
C ASP A 106 -1.97 -0.29 3.37
N SER A 107 -2.17 0.05 4.65
CA SER A 107 -3.04 -0.62 5.61
C SER A 107 -4.44 -1.02 5.08
N ILE A 108 -5.01 -0.27 4.15
CA ILE A 108 -6.35 -0.59 3.63
C ILE A 108 -6.31 -1.76 2.64
N ALA A 109 -5.24 -1.87 1.84
CA ALA A 109 -5.02 -3.05 0.98
C ALA A 109 -4.73 -4.31 1.81
N TRP A 110 -4.02 -4.14 2.94
CA TRP A 110 -3.83 -5.20 3.94
C TRP A 110 -5.15 -5.69 4.53
N GLY A 111 -6.16 -4.83 4.65
CA GLY A 111 -7.36 -5.10 5.45
C GLY A 111 -7.15 -4.87 6.95
N PHE A 112 -6.16 -4.04 7.31
CA PHE A 112 -5.91 -3.62 8.70
C PHE A 112 -7.17 -2.99 9.29
N VAL A 113 -7.44 -3.27 10.57
CA VAL A 113 -8.65 -2.89 11.35
C VAL A 113 -10.01 -3.36 10.81
N SER A 114 -10.06 -4.14 9.72
CA SER A 114 -11.30 -4.85 9.36
C SER A 114 -11.50 -6.03 10.31
N THR A 115 -12.76 -6.30 10.69
CA THR A 115 -13.10 -7.33 11.68
C THR A 115 -12.64 -8.74 11.30
N ASP A 116 -12.55 -9.00 10.00
CA ASP A 116 -12.14 -10.28 9.41
C ASP A 116 -10.74 -10.22 8.78
N GLY A 117 -10.05 -9.08 8.86
CA GLY A 117 -8.75 -8.84 8.24
C GLY A 117 -8.74 -8.81 6.70
N ASN A 118 -9.90 -8.95 6.04
CA ASN A 118 -9.99 -9.06 4.58
C ASN A 118 -10.04 -7.70 3.88
N GLY A 119 -10.45 -6.64 4.60
CA GLY A 119 -10.80 -5.37 3.99
C GLY A 119 -11.84 -5.55 2.88
N TYR A 120 -11.50 -5.10 1.68
CA TYR A 120 -12.38 -5.25 0.51
C TYR A 120 -12.17 -6.56 -0.25
N ARG A 121 -11.05 -7.25 -0.03
CA ARG A 121 -10.54 -8.31 -0.92
C ARG A 121 -11.51 -9.48 -1.04
N ASN A 122 -12.11 -9.92 0.07
CA ASN A 122 -13.09 -11.01 0.06
C ASN A 122 -14.39 -10.64 -0.69
N THR A 123 -14.88 -9.42 -0.50
CA THR A 123 -16.07 -8.94 -1.22
C THR A 123 -15.80 -8.91 -2.72
N LEU A 124 -14.66 -8.36 -3.12
CA LEU A 124 -14.25 -8.28 -4.53
C LEU A 124 -14.03 -9.67 -5.14
N HIS A 125 -13.34 -10.57 -4.42
CA HIS A 125 -13.16 -11.95 -4.87
C HIS A 125 -14.52 -12.62 -5.16
N ASN A 126 -15.50 -12.47 -4.27
CA ASN A 126 -16.83 -13.06 -4.46
C ASN A 126 -17.62 -12.47 -5.63
N LEU A 127 -17.33 -11.21 -6.02
CA LEU A 127 -17.91 -10.59 -7.22
C LEU A 127 -17.25 -11.10 -8.50
N LEU A 128 -15.95 -11.38 -8.46
CA LEU A 128 -15.17 -11.77 -9.64
C LEU A 128 -15.20 -13.28 -9.89
N ALA A 129 -15.22 -14.10 -8.84
CA ALA A 129 -15.10 -15.55 -8.91
C ALA A 129 -16.20 -16.26 -9.74
N PRO A 130 -17.47 -15.80 -9.78
CA PRO A 130 -18.48 -16.42 -10.62
C PRO A 130 -18.07 -16.44 -12.10
N GLY A 131 -17.70 -17.62 -12.59
CA GLY A 131 -17.29 -17.83 -13.97
C GLY A 131 -15.86 -17.42 -14.30
N ASN A 132 -15.02 -17.04 -13.33
CA ASN A 132 -13.61 -16.70 -13.56
C ASN A 132 -12.69 -17.45 -12.61
N THR A 133 -11.41 -17.55 -12.97
CA THR A 133 -10.34 -17.94 -12.04
C THR A 133 -9.74 -16.66 -11.47
N VAL A 134 -9.73 -16.52 -10.15
CA VAL A 134 -9.20 -15.34 -9.46
C VAL A 134 -8.04 -15.79 -8.57
N ASP A 135 -6.92 -15.09 -8.69
CA ASP A 135 -5.65 -15.35 -8.00
C ASP A 135 -5.15 -13.99 -7.48
N PHE A 136 -5.36 -13.73 -6.19
CA PHE A 136 -4.76 -12.61 -5.50
C PHE A 136 -3.27 -12.92 -5.32
N ILE A 137 -2.42 -11.93 -5.57
CA ILE A 137 -0.98 -12.08 -5.41
C ILE A 137 -0.41 -10.97 -4.53
N GLY A 138 0.75 -11.26 -3.94
CA GLY A 138 1.51 -10.33 -3.14
C GLY A 138 2.35 -11.05 -2.10
N SER A 139 3.15 -10.29 -1.38
CA SER A 139 4.14 -10.79 -0.44
C SER A 139 3.54 -11.10 0.94
N PHE A 140 2.33 -10.62 1.23
CA PHE A 140 1.68 -10.78 2.53
C PHE A 140 0.38 -11.57 2.44
N LYS A 141 0.06 -12.21 3.57
CA LYS A 141 -1.22 -12.89 3.80
C LYS A 141 -1.93 -12.27 4.99
N SER A 142 -3.19 -11.90 4.82
CA SER A 142 -4.00 -11.35 5.91
C SER A 142 -5.49 -11.56 5.70
N GLY A 143 -6.20 -11.83 6.79
CA GLY A 143 -7.64 -12.05 6.80
C GLY A 143 -8.06 -13.50 6.62
N THR A 144 -9.36 -13.75 6.78
CA THR A 144 -9.99 -15.08 6.82
C THR A 144 -10.41 -15.63 5.46
N MET A 145 -10.31 -14.85 4.37
CA MET A 145 -10.63 -15.33 3.03
C MET A 145 -9.66 -16.42 2.57
N SER A 146 -10.11 -17.31 1.67
CA SER A 146 -9.30 -18.45 1.20
C SER A 146 -8.03 -18.00 0.49
N ASP A 147 -8.15 -17.04 -0.43
CA ASP A 147 -7.04 -16.45 -1.16
C ASP A 147 -6.72 -15.07 -0.57
N ASN A 148 -5.91 -15.08 0.48
CA ASN A 148 -5.66 -13.91 1.31
C ASN A 148 -4.36 -13.17 1.00
N ASP A 149 -3.76 -13.45 -0.16
CA ASP A 149 -2.56 -12.76 -0.63
C ASP A 149 -2.84 -11.28 -0.92
N ASN A 150 -1.85 -10.43 -0.61
CA ASN A 150 -1.88 -9.00 -0.90
C ASN A 150 -0.48 -8.37 -0.80
N GLU A 151 -0.37 -7.16 -1.35
CA GLU A 151 0.81 -6.30 -1.27
C GLU A 151 0.42 -4.99 -0.56
N GLY A 152 -0.32 -5.12 0.55
CA GLY A 152 -0.59 -4.02 1.47
C GLY A 152 0.58 -3.80 2.42
N HIS A 153 0.93 -2.55 2.72
CA HIS A 153 2.03 -2.21 3.62
C HIS A 153 1.52 -1.23 4.69
N ILE A 154 1.24 -1.74 5.89
CA ILE A 154 0.69 -0.93 6.99
C ILE A 154 1.64 0.25 7.27
N GLY A 155 1.07 1.47 7.30
CA GLY A 155 1.84 2.70 7.57
C GLY A 155 2.68 3.24 6.41
N ALA A 156 2.77 2.52 5.29
CA ALA A 156 3.66 2.91 4.19
C ALA A 156 3.17 4.16 3.44
N ILE A 157 4.11 5.06 3.15
CA ILE A 157 3.91 6.18 2.22
C ILE A 157 4.06 5.71 0.76
N ILE A 158 3.69 6.55 -0.21
CA ILE A 158 3.74 6.23 -1.65
C ILE A 158 5.10 5.68 -2.09
N ASP A 159 6.21 6.29 -1.67
CA ASP A 159 7.56 5.86 -2.10
C ASP A 159 7.94 4.47 -1.58
N GLN A 160 7.49 4.14 -0.37
CA GLN A 160 7.72 2.82 0.22
C GLN A 160 6.88 1.74 -0.47
N ILE A 161 5.63 2.07 -0.82
CA ILE A 161 4.78 1.20 -1.64
C ILE A 161 5.39 1.01 -3.03
N ALA A 162 5.96 2.06 -3.62
CA ALA A 162 6.64 1.98 -4.91
C ALA A 162 7.89 1.07 -4.85
N ALA A 163 8.65 1.12 -3.76
CA ALA A 163 9.76 0.21 -3.53
C ALA A 163 9.27 -1.23 -3.35
N ALA A 164 8.24 -1.45 -2.54
CA ALA A 164 7.68 -2.78 -2.31
C ALA A 164 7.09 -3.43 -3.58
N ALA A 165 6.55 -2.63 -4.50
CA ALA A 165 6.04 -3.10 -5.78
C ALA A 165 7.10 -3.82 -6.65
N THR A 166 8.38 -3.69 -6.32
CA THR A 166 9.50 -4.38 -6.97
C THR A 166 9.76 -5.80 -6.42
N SER A 167 9.08 -6.21 -5.34
CA SER A 167 9.16 -7.57 -4.78
C SER A 167 8.84 -8.63 -5.83
N PRO A 168 9.52 -9.80 -5.86
CA PRO A 168 9.23 -10.87 -6.83
C PRO A 168 7.76 -11.31 -6.87
N LEU A 169 7.02 -11.17 -5.77
CA LEU A 169 5.60 -11.55 -5.65
C LEU A 169 4.63 -10.40 -6.01
N ALA A 170 5.13 -9.22 -6.34
CA ALA A 170 4.36 -8.04 -6.74
C ALA A 170 4.36 -7.87 -8.27
N LEU A 171 4.89 -6.76 -8.81
CA LEU A 171 4.87 -6.50 -10.26
C LEU A 171 5.67 -7.53 -11.09
N PRO A 172 6.85 -8.02 -10.66
CA PRO A 172 7.54 -9.11 -11.33
C PRO A 172 6.73 -10.41 -11.48
N ALA A 173 5.73 -10.67 -10.62
CA ALA A 173 4.80 -11.81 -10.76
C ALA A 173 3.75 -11.61 -11.87
N ARG A 174 3.80 -10.47 -12.58
CA ARG A 174 2.98 -10.15 -13.76
C ARG A 174 1.47 -10.23 -13.46
N PRO A 175 0.95 -9.42 -12.52
CA PRO A 175 -0.50 -9.23 -12.42
C PRO A 175 -1.08 -8.70 -13.73
N ASN A 176 -2.31 -9.07 -14.04
CA ASN A 176 -3.08 -8.45 -15.13
C ASN A 176 -4.09 -7.42 -14.61
N ILE A 177 -4.38 -7.41 -13.31
CA ILE A 177 -5.11 -6.35 -12.62
C ILE A 177 -4.28 -5.85 -11.44
N VAL A 178 -4.07 -4.54 -11.32
CA VAL A 178 -3.47 -3.92 -10.14
C VAL A 178 -4.50 -2.99 -9.50
N LEU A 179 -4.82 -3.22 -8.24
CA LEU A 179 -5.61 -2.31 -7.42
C LEU A 179 -4.66 -1.43 -6.63
N LEU A 180 -4.61 -0.15 -6.96
CA LEU A 180 -3.65 0.79 -6.38
C LEU A 180 -4.36 1.76 -5.45
N MET A 181 -3.94 1.80 -4.18
CA MET A 181 -4.30 2.88 -3.26
C MET A 181 -3.13 3.24 -2.34
N ALA A 182 -2.65 4.47 -2.46
CA ALA A 182 -1.56 4.98 -1.65
C ALA A 182 -1.73 6.50 -1.43
N GLY A 183 -1.20 7.00 -0.31
CA GLY A 183 -1.22 8.42 0.05
C GLY A 183 -1.84 8.72 1.43
N THR A 184 -2.48 7.74 2.07
CA THR A 184 -3.06 7.93 3.42
C THR A 184 -1.99 8.37 4.42
N ASN A 185 -0.86 7.66 4.45
CA ASN A 185 0.23 7.93 5.38
C ASN A 185 1.03 9.17 5.00
N ASP A 186 1.09 9.53 3.72
CA ASP A 186 1.66 10.80 3.28
C ASP A 186 0.90 11.96 3.92
N ILE A 187 -0.44 11.92 3.89
CA ILE A 187 -1.30 12.94 4.52
C ILE A 187 -1.16 12.94 6.04
N LEU A 188 -1.27 11.77 6.68
CA LEU A 188 -1.21 11.66 8.14
C LEU A 188 0.13 12.16 8.70
N ASN A 189 1.23 11.91 7.99
CA ASN A 189 2.57 12.27 8.42
C ASN A 189 3.06 13.60 7.81
N ASN A 190 2.21 14.31 7.04
CA ASN A 190 2.56 15.55 6.34
C ASN A 190 3.81 15.44 5.44
N ILE A 191 3.96 14.32 4.73
CA ILE A 191 5.15 14.02 3.91
C ILE A 191 4.92 14.50 2.48
N THR A 192 5.56 15.62 2.11
CA THR A 192 5.67 16.09 0.72
C THR A 192 4.33 16.09 -0.03
N LEU A 193 3.28 16.65 0.58
CA LEU A 193 1.91 16.55 0.09
C LEU A 193 1.72 17.12 -1.32
N SER A 194 2.45 18.18 -1.66
CA SER A 194 2.39 18.81 -2.97
C SER A 194 2.85 17.89 -4.10
N THR A 195 3.78 16.98 -3.84
CA THR A 195 4.33 16.05 -4.84
C THR A 195 3.74 14.65 -4.75
N ALA A 196 2.89 14.37 -3.76
CA ALA A 196 2.27 13.06 -3.58
C ALA A 196 1.52 12.57 -4.85
N PRO A 197 0.72 13.39 -5.56
CA PRO A 197 0.11 12.97 -6.82
C PRO A 197 1.12 12.60 -7.90
N THR A 198 2.24 13.32 -7.99
CA THR A 198 3.33 13.04 -8.93
C THR A 198 4.03 11.73 -8.60
N ARG A 199 4.25 11.44 -7.31
CA ARG A 199 4.83 10.16 -6.86
C ARG A 199 3.91 8.99 -7.17
N LEU A 200 2.60 9.13 -6.95
CA LEU A 200 1.62 8.10 -7.35
C LEU A 200 1.60 7.89 -8.86
N SER A 201 1.68 8.98 -9.63
CA SER A 201 1.79 8.95 -11.09
C SER A 201 3.03 8.17 -11.55
N ALA A 202 4.19 8.40 -10.94
CA ALA A 202 5.41 7.65 -11.24
C ALA A 202 5.31 6.16 -10.87
N LEU A 203 4.58 5.83 -9.79
CA LEU A 203 4.27 4.43 -9.47
C LEU A 203 3.39 3.78 -10.55
N ILE A 204 2.39 4.50 -11.08
CA ILE A 204 1.59 4.02 -12.23
C ILE A 204 2.48 3.78 -13.45
N ASP A 205 3.43 4.67 -13.74
CA ASP A 205 4.40 4.46 -14.82
C ASP A 205 5.26 3.21 -14.59
N ASN A 206 5.68 2.96 -13.35
CA ASN A 206 6.42 1.74 -13.00
C ASN A 206 5.57 0.46 -13.20
N ILE A 207 4.28 0.52 -12.87
CA ILE A 207 3.34 -0.59 -13.11
C ILE A 207 3.28 -0.90 -14.60
N PHE A 208 2.99 0.09 -15.47
CA PHE A 208 2.90 -0.15 -16.91
C PHE A 208 4.24 -0.50 -17.56
N ARG A 209 5.36 0.01 -17.03
CA ARG A 209 6.70 -0.39 -17.48
C ARG A 209 6.97 -1.87 -17.22
N THR A 210 6.51 -2.39 -16.08
CA THR A 210 6.75 -3.79 -15.68
C THR A 210 5.69 -4.74 -16.21
N CYS A 211 4.44 -4.27 -16.31
CA CYS A 211 3.24 -5.00 -16.72
C CYS A 211 2.43 -4.15 -17.72
N PRO A 212 2.87 -4.02 -18.99
CA PRO A 212 2.23 -3.13 -19.97
C PRO A 212 0.81 -3.56 -20.34
N ASP A 213 0.46 -4.82 -20.14
CA ASP A 213 -0.86 -5.38 -20.44
C ASP A 213 -1.82 -5.33 -19.24
N ALA A 214 -1.35 -4.89 -18.07
CA ALA A 214 -2.18 -4.84 -16.87
C ALA A 214 -3.22 -3.72 -16.99
N ALA A 215 -4.41 -3.92 -16.42
CA ALA A 215 -5.31 -2.83 -16.09
C ALA A 215 -5.05 -2.35 -14.65
N VAL A 216 -5.01 -1.03 -14.46
CA VAL A 216 -4.74 -0.42 -13.15
C VAL A 216 -5.99 0.30 -12.67
N LEU A 217 -6.56 -0.13 -11.55
CA LEU A 217 -7.66 0.55 -10.88
C LEU A 217 -7.08 1.37 -9.74
N VAL A 218 -7.20 2.69 -9.83
CA VAL A 218 -6.63 3.62 -8.85
C VAL A 218 -7.75 4.14 -7.95
N ALA A 219 -7.68 3.86 -6.65
CA ALA A 219 -8.61 4.42 -5.68
C ALA A 219 -8.19 5.80 -5.18
N THR A 220 -9.21 6.60 -4.85
CA THR A 220 -9.06 7.79 -4.01
C THR A 220 -8.90 7.37 -2.54
N LEU A 221 -8.40 8.26 -1.68
CA LEU A 221 -8.26 8.00 -0.25
C LEU A 221 -9.59 8.11 0.48
N THR A 222 -9.83 7.23 1.46
CA THR A 222 -11.00 7.30 2.36
C THR A 222 -10.98 8.58 3.20
N PRO A 223 -12.15 9.08 3.63
CA PRO A 223 -12.22 10.22 4.54
C PRO A 223 -11.38 10.04 5.81
N LEU A 224 -10.56 11.04 6.13
CA LEU A 224 -9.82 11.16 7.39
C LEU A 224 -10.50 12.21 8.26
N THR A 225 -11.53 11.79 8.99
CA THR A 225 -12.49 12.69 9.65
C THR A 225 -12.06 13.16 11.05
N SER A 226 -10.84 12.82 11.49
CA SER A 226 -10.32 13.25 12.80
C SER A 226 -9.93 14.72 12.84
N SER A 227 -9.76 15.38 11.69
CA SER A 227 -9.46 16.81 11.58
C SER A 227 -9.94 17.38 10.24
N THR A 228 -10.47 18.60 10.27
CA THR A 228 -10.83 19.36 9.05
C THR A 228 -9.63 19.60 8.13
N ALA A 229 -8.43 19.77 8.70
CA ALA A 229 -7.21 19.95 7.92
C ALA A 229 -6.82 18.67 7.16
N LEU A 230 -6.89 17.50 7.83
CA LEU A 230 -6.65 16.21 7.20
C LEU A 230 -7.70 15.91 6.12
N GLN A 231 -8.98 16.20 6.39
CA GLN A 231 -10.04 16.00 5.40
C GLN A 231 -9.88 16.93 4.20
N THR A 232 -9.45 18.18 4.41
CA THR A 232 -9.12 19.11 3.31
C THR A 232 -7.98 18.57 2.46
N ALA A 233 -6.89 18.10 3.09
CA ALA A 233 -5.77 17.50 2.38
C ALA A 233 -6.19 16.26 1.55
N VAL A 234 -7.05 15.39 2.13
CA VAL A 234 -7.63 14.24 1.41
C VAL A 234 -8.44 14.70 0.19
N ASN A 235 -9.26 15.74 0.34
CA ASN A 235 -10.06 16.26 -0.77
C ASN A 235 -9.17 16.80 -1.90
N THR A 236 -8.16 17.60 -1.56
CA THR A 236 -7.18 18.12 -2.52
C THR A 236 -6.43 17.00 -3.24
N TYR A 237 -5.93 16.00 -2.49
CA TYR A 237 -5.24 14.85 -3.06
C TYR A 237 -6.17 14.04 -3.99
N ASN A 238 -7.38 13.73 -3.54
CA ASN A 238 -8.35 12.95 -4.32
C ASN A 238 -8.78 13.65 -5.62
N ALA A 239 -8.89 14.97 -5.61
CA ALA A 239 -9.15 15.76 -6.81
C ALA A 239 -7.98 15.65 -7.81
N ALA A 240 -6.74 15.76 -7.33
CA ALA A 240 -5.55 15.61 -8.16
C ALA A 240 -5.42 14.19 -8.76
N ILE A 241 -5.67 13.13 -7.96
CA ILE A 241 -5.66 11.75 -8.46
C ILE A 241 -6.76 11.53 -9.51
N THR A 242 -7.96 12.07 -9.28
CA THR A 242 -9.07 11.96 -10.24
C THR A 242 -8.70 12.60 -11.58
N ALA A 243 -8.13 13.81 -11.57
CA ALA A 243 -7.70 14.49 -12.78
C ALA A 243 -6.58 13.71 -13.50
N MET A 244 -5.54 13.29 -12.77
CA MET A 244 -4.40 12.54 -13.31
C MET A 244 -4.83 11.23 -13.96
N VAL A 245 -5.68 10.44 -13.29
CA VAL A 245 -6.19 9.17 -13.83
C VAL A 245 -7.09 9.42 -15.04
N GLY A 246 -7.93 10.45 -15.00
CA GLY A 246 -8.77 10.85 -16.13
C GLY A 246 -7.96 11.21 -17.37
N SER A 247 -6.89 12.00 -17.22
CA SER A 247 -5.99 12.34 -18.32
C SER A 247 -5.28 11.13 -18.91
N ARG A 248 -4.81 10.19 -18.06
CA ARG A 248 -4.17 8.95 -18.53
C ARG A 248 -5.12 8.02 -19.27
N ALA A 249 -6.35 7.87 -18.75
CA ALA A 249 -7.40 7.10 -19.40
C ALA A 249 -7.77 7.70 -20.76
N ALA A 250 -7.91 9.03 -20.85
CA ALA A 250 -8.17 9.73 -22.11
C ALA A 250 -7.03 9.59 -23.12
N ALA A 251 -5.80 9.40 -22.64
CA ALA A 251 -4.63 9.07 -23.46
C ALA A 251 -4.54 7.59 -23.87
N GLY A 252 -5.54 6.77 -23.54
CA GLY A 252 -5.63 5.36 -23.94
C GLY A 252 -4.89 4.38 -23.04
N GLN A 253 -4.32 4.82 -21.91
CA GLN A 253 -3.77 3.88 -20.93
C GLN A 253 -4.88 3.08 -20.27
N HIS A 254 -4.63 1.79 -19.99
CA HIS A 254 -5.55 0.90 -19.27
C HIS A 254 -5.60 1.22 -17.76
N VAL A 255 -5.88 2.47 -17.42
CA VAL A 255 -6.02 2.95 -16.04
C VAL A 255 -7.39 3.56 -15.86
N VAL A 256 -8.05 3.21 -14.76
CA VAL A 256 -9.36 3.75 -14.42
C VAL A 256 -9.41 4.13 -12.96
N LYS A 257 -10.20 5.15 -12.65
CA LYS A 257 -10.48 5.53 -11.27
C LYS A 257 -11.48 4.55 -10.68
N ASP A 258 -11.23 4.08 -9.46
CA ASP A 258 -12.25 3.42 -8.65
C ASP A 258 -13.49 4.31 -8.54
N ARG A 259 -14.67 3.71 -8.74
CA ARG A 259 -15.97 4.41 -8.74
C ARG A 259 -16.75 4.20 -7.45
N THR A 260 -16.22 3.45 -6.47
CA THR A 260 -16.89 3.25 -5.18
C THR A 260 -17.11 4.60 -4.48
N THR A 261 -18.37 4.95 -4.24
CA THR A 261 -18.79 6.12 -3.46
C THR A 261 -19.05 5.70 -2.01
N PHE A 262 -18.59 6.49 -1.04
CA PHE A 262 -18.70 6.14 0.38
C PHE A 262 -19.94 6.77 1.01
N GLY A 263 -20.76 5.94 1.66
CA GLY A 263 -21.51 6.33 2.85
C GLY A 263 -20.58 6.30 4.09
N SER A 264 -20.90 7.06 5.13
CA SER A 264 -20.06 7.26 6.33
C SER A 264 -19.69 6.00 7.12
N SER A 265 -20.25 4.83 6.82
CA SER A 265 -20.15 3.61 7.63
C SER A 265 -19.21 2.51 7.09
N ASN A 266 -18.61 2.61 5.89
CA ASN A 266 -17.89 1.47 5.30
C ASN A 266 -16.55 1.84 4.62
N ARG A 267 -15.58 2.34 5.40
CA ARG A 267 -14.21 2.63 4.92
C ARG A 267 -13.48 1.40 4.36
N ALA A 268 -13.84 0.19 4.77
CA ALA A 268 -13.16 -1.05 4.41
C ALA A 268 -13.57 -1.65 3.03
N LYS A 269 -14.54 -1.06 2.31
CA LYS A 269 -15.10 -1.63 1.06
C LYS A 269 -14.63 -0.93 -0.24
N ARG A 270 -13.48 -0.26 -0.23
CA ARG A 270 -12.84 0.30 -1.45
C ARG A 270 -12.73 -0.78 -2.53
N PHE A 271 -13.04 -0.50 -3.80
CA PHE A 271 -13.03 -1.51 -4.88
C PHE A 271 -14.06 -2.66 -4.76
N GLY A 272 -14.97 -2.63 -3.77
CA GLY A 272 -16.06 -3.61 -3.62
C GLY A 272 -17.39 -3.15 -4.20
#